data_AF-A0A2U1XRM4-F1
#
_entry.id   AF-A0A2U1XRM4-F1
#
_cell.length_a   1.000
_cell.length_b   1.000
_cell.length_c   1.000
_cell.angle_alpha   90.00
_cell.angle_beta   90.00
_cell.angle_gamma   90.00
#
_symmetry.space_group_name_H-M   'P 1'
#
loop_
_entity.id
_entity.type
_entity.pdbx_description
1 polymer ?
#
loop_
_entity_poly.entity_id
_entity_poly.type
_entity_poly.pdbx_seq_one_letter_code
_entity_poly.pdbx_strand_id
1 'polypeptide(L)'
;MTKILALDGSESIHGRGFLVVSSLYWCVEALEGIDVRILDVTSRDVQLALDVFQWDTGVRLTVRPDAEGLEDAALYGGIAFRSAAHLRLSEAARHDVPTLVAIQFPAPEWMSAPILALGNAAFDPKLFGERLRDAVRSWG
;
A
#
# COMPACT_ATOMS: atom_id res chain seq x y z
N MET A 1 0.37 -16.74 -13.73
CA MET A 1 0.42 -16.61 -12.25
C MET A 1 -0.37 -15.38 -11.87
N THR A 2 -1.22 -15.48 -10.85
CA THR A 2 -1.89 -14.30 -10.27
C THR A 2 -0.83 -13.39 -9.66
N LYS A 3 -0.87 -12.10 -9.99
CA LYS A 3 0.03 -11.10 -9.41
C LYS A 3 -0.49 -10.68 -8.04
N ILE A 4 0.42 -10.45 -7.11
CA ILE A 4 0.10 -10.06 -5.74
C ILE A 4 0.47 -8.58 -5.55
N LEU A 5 -0.50 -7.78 -5.12
CA LEU A 5 -0.27 -6.41 -4.65
C LEU A 5 -0.32 -6.41 -3.12
N ALA A 6 0.83 -6.24 -2.47
CA ALA A 6 0.90 -6.09 -1.04
C ALA A 6 0.83 -4.61 -0.65
N LEU A 7 0.06 -4.27 0.39
CA LEU A 7 -0.09 -2.90 0.87
C LEU A 7 0.02 -2.86 2.38
N ASP A 8 0.69 -1.83 2.91
CA ASP A 8 0.68 -1.55 4.34
C ASP A 8 -0.69 -1.04 4.79
N GLY A 9 -1.30 -1.73 5.74
CA GLY A 9 -2.55 -1.36 6.38
C GLY A 9 -2.37 -0.82 7.80
N SER A 10 -1.14 -0.49 8.21
CA SER A 10 -0.90 -0.01 9.56
C SER A 10 -1.48 1.41 9.73
N GLU A 11 -2.23 1.62 10.81
CA GLU A 11 -2.75 2.94 11.17
C GLU A 11 -2.17 3.33 12.52
N SER A 12 -1.32 4.36 12.53
CA SER A 12 -0.60 4.77 13.74
C SER A 12 -0.08 6.21 13.60
N ILE A 13 0.75 6.64 14.55
CA ILE A 13 1.48 7.90 14.42
C ILE A 13 2.37 7.94 13.17
N HIS A 14 2.77 6.77 12.64
CA HIS A 14 3.61 6.64 11.45
C HIS A 14 2.87 6.07 10.23
N GLY A 15 1.96 5.12 10.42
CA GLY A 15 1.21 4.47 9.35
C GLY A 15 -0.01 5.28 8.91
N ARG A 16 -0.43 5.12 7.66
CA ARG A 16 -1.61 5.79 7.08
C ARG A 16 -2.53 4.79 6.38
N GLY A 17 -2.84 3.68 7.06
CA GLY A 17 -3.71 2.63 6.57
C GLY A 17 -5.02 3.16 5.98
N PHE A 18 -5.69 4.13 6.60
CA PHE A 18 -6.93 4.71 6.02
C PHE A 18 -6.72 5.39 4.67
N LEU A 19 -5.60 6.08 4.47
CA LEU A 19 -5.29 6.68 3.16
C LEU A 19 -4.99 5.61 2.12
N VAL A 20 -4.34 4.52 2.52
CA VAL A 20 -4.13 3.36 1.65
C VAL A 20 -5.46 2.75 1.25
N VAL A 21 -6.39 2.48 2.18
CA VAL A 21 -7.73 1.98 1.86
C VAL A 21 -8.47 2.94 0.93
N SER A 22 -8.43 4.23 1.23
CA SER A 22 -9.08 5.27 0.41
C SER A 22 -8.52 5.31 -1.02
N SER A 23 -7.23 5.01 -1.19
CA SER A 23 -6.58 4.99 -2.51
C SER A 23 -7.05 3.86 -3.41
N LEU A 24 -7.51 2.74 -2.82
CA LEU A 24 -8.00 1.58 -3.58
C LEU A 24 -9.24 1.91 -4.41
N TYR A 25 -10.13 2.77 -3.90
CA TYR A 25 -11.32 3.24 -4.64
C TYR A 25 -10.96 3.92 -5.97
N TRP A 26 -9.74 4.44 -6.10
CA TRP A 26 -9.28 5.13 -7.30
C TRP A 26 -8.56 4.22 -8.31
N CYS A 27 -8.39 2.94 -7.98
CA CYS A 27 -7.75 1.97 -8.86
C CYS A 27 -8.49 0.62 -8.96
N VAL A 28 -9.74 0.54 -8.50
CA VAL A 28 -10.60 -0.67 -8.51
C VAL A 28 -10.52 -1.44 -9.83
N GLU A 29 -10.67 -0.75 -10.96
CA GLU A 29 -10.62 -1.34 -12.31
C GLU A 29 -9.31 -2.09 -12.62
N ALA A 30 -8.19 -1.67 -12.04
CA ALA A 30 -6.90 -2.31 -12.24
C ALA A 30 -6.63 -3.46 -11.26
N LEU A 31 -7.46 -3.62 -10.23
CA LEU A 31 -7.33 -4.70 -9.25
C LEU A 31 -8.02 -5.99 -9.72
N GLU A 32 -8.72 -5.97 -10.86
CA GLU A 32 -9.35 -7.16 -11.41
C GLU A 32 -8.31 -8.25 -11.69
N GLY A 33 -8.50 -9.44 -11.09
CA GLY A 33 -7.58 -10.56 -11.23
C GLY A 33 -6.27 -10.44 -10.44
N ILE A 34 -6.14 -9.43 -9.57
CA ILE A 34 -4.98 -9.23 -8.67
C ILE A 34 -5.32 -9.76 -7.27
N ASP A 35 -4.39 -10.49 -6.65
CA ASP A 35 -4.48 -10.84 -5.23
C ASP A 35 -3.97 -9.65 -4.40
N VAL A 36 -4.88 -8.87 -3.82
CA VAL A 36 -4.51 -7.72 -3.00
C VAL A 36 -4.44 -8.12 -1.54
N ARG A 37 -3.26 -7.94 -0.93
CA ARG A 37 -2.98 -8.28 0.46
C ARG A 37 -2.73 -7.02 1.26
N ILE A 38 -3.47 -6.86 2.37
CA ILE A 38 -3.28 -5.75 3.29
C ILE A 38 -2.58 -6.26 4.54
N LEU A 39 -1.35 -5.82 4.73
CA LEU A 39 -0.44 -6.28 5.78
C LEU A 39 -0.55 -5.39 7.02
N ASP A 40 -0.18 -5.91 8.18
CA ASP A 40 -0.01 -5.15 9.43
C ASP A 40 -1.26 -4.39 9.91
N VAL A 41 -2.45 -4.85 9.50
CA VAL A 41 -3.73 -4.31 9.97
C VAL A 41 -3.95 -4.71 11.44
N THR A 42 -3.74 -3.74 12.32
CA THR A 42 -3.96 -3.90 13.78
C THR A 42 -5.15 -3.08 14.29
N SER A 43 -5.59 -2.07 13.53
CA SER A 43 -6.74 -1.23 13.87
C SER A 43 -8.05 -1.88 13.41
N ARG A 44 -9.02 -1.99 14.33
CA ARG A 44 -10.38 -2.45 14.01
C ARG A 44 -11.08 -1.55 13.00
N ASP A 45 -10.80 -0.25 13.04
CA ASP A 45 -11.47 0.69 12.16
C ASP A 45 -10.94 0.60 10.72
N VAL A 46 -9.64 0.29 10.55
CA VAL A 46 -9.07 -0.04 9.23
C VAL A 46 -9.66 -1.34 8.70
N GLN A 47 -9.77 -2.37 9.54
CA GLN A 47 -10.45 -3.62 9.15
C GLN A 47 -11.88 -3.36 8.67
N LEU A 48 -12.65 -2.55 9.41
CA LEU A 48 -14.01 -2.19 9.02
C LEU A 48 -14.05 -1.44 7.67
N ALA A 49 -13.12 -0.51 7.44
CA ALA A 49 -13.02 0.21 6.17
C ALA A 49 -12.69 -0.73 4.99
N LEU A 50 -11.83 -1.73 5.22
CA LEU A 50 -11.53 -2.77 4.23
C LEU A 50 -12.76 -3.65 3.95
N ASP A 51 -13.52 -4.03 4.97
CA ASP A 51 -14.75 -4.80 4.81
C ASP A 51 -15.79 -4.03 3.98
N VAL A 52 -15.95 -2.72 4.25
CA VAL A 52 -16.82 -1.84 3.46
C VAL A 52 -16.33 -1.74 2.02
N PHE A 53 -15.03 -1.54 1.79
CA PHE A 53 -14.47 -1.51 0.44
C PHE A 53 -14.76 -2.79 -0.35
N GLN A 54 -14.57 -3.96 0.27
CA GLN A 54 -14.87 -5.24 -0.37
C GLN A 54 -16.35 -5.38 -0.71
N TRP A 55 -17.23 -4.94 0.19
CA TRP A 55 -18.67 -4.97 -0.03
C TRP A 55 -19.10 -4.02 -1.16
N ASP A 56 -18.58 -2.78 -1.17
CA ASP A 56 -18.91 -1.75 -2.16
C ASP A 56 -18.44 -2.12 -3.58
N THR A 57 -17.23 -2.67 -3.68
CA THR A 57 -16.54 -2.82 -4.97
C THR A 57 -16.50 -4.25 -5.50
N GLY A 58 -16.74 -5.25 -4.64
CA GLY A 58 -16.58 -6.66 -4.98
C GLY A 58 -15.12 -7.12 -5.15
N VAL A 59 -14.13 -6.23 -5.02
CA VAL A 59 -12.71 -6.59 -5.04
C VAL A 59 -12.40 -7.38 -3.79
N ARG A 60 -11.81 -8.57 -3.95
CA ARG A 60 -11.40 -9.42 -2.83
C ARG A 60 -10.04 -8.98 -2.32
N LEU A 61 -9.97 -8.77 -1.01
CA LEU A 61 -8.76 -8.43 -0.29
C LEU A 61 -8.46 -9.52 0.74
N THR A 62 -7.18 -9.80 0.97
CA THR A 62 -6.76 -10.66 2.08
C THR A 62 -6.06 -9.81 3.13
N VAL A 63 -6.58 -9.80 4.35
CA VAL A 63 -5.91 -9.14 5.48
C VAL A 63 -4.96 -10.11 6.17
N ARG A 64 -3.70 -9.67 6.35
CA ARG A 64 -2.64 -10.43 7.02
C ARG A 64 -2.10 -9.63 8.21
N PRO A 65 -2.41 -10.03 9.45
CA PRO A 65 -1.95 -9.32 10.65
C PRO A 65 -0.49 -9.64 11.03
N ASP A 66 0.17 -10.57 10.35
CA ASP A 66 1.46 -11.16 10.72
C ASP A 66 2.55 -11.05 9.63
N ALA A 67 3.79 -11.39 10.02
CA ALA A 67 5.06 -11.11 9.32
C ALA A 67 5.25 -11.77 7.94
N GLU A 68 4.28 -12.51 7.43
CA GLU A 68 4.34 -13.18 6.13
C GLU A 68 3.55 -12.40 5.06
N GLY A 69 3.77 -12.72 3.78
CA GLY A 69 2.91 -12.24 2.70
C GLY A 69 3.59 -11.42 1.60
N LEU A 70 4.89 -11.15 1.74
CA LEU A 70 5.70 -10.49 0.69
C LEU A 70 6.42 -11.47 -0.24
N GLU A 71 6.53 -12.76 0.07
CA GLU A 71 7.47 -13.67 -0.64
C GLU A 71 7.17 -13.86 -2.14
N ASP A 72 5.98 -13.48 -2.60
CA ASP A 72 5.55 -13.53 -4.01
C ASP A 72 4.92 -12.20 -4.49
N ALA A 73 5.08 -11.12 -3.74
CA ALA A 73 4.50 -9.83 -4.07
C ALA A 73 5.15 -9.24 -5.34
N ALA A 74 4.32 -8.79 -6.29
CA ALA A 74 4.78 -8.06 -7.46
C ALA A 74 5.06 -6.58 -7.16
N LEU A 75 4.50 -6.05 -6.07
CA LEU A 75 4.73 -4.72 -5.52
C LEU A 75 4.33 -4.69 -4.05
N TYR A 76 5.07 -3.93 -3.25
CA TYR A 76 4.69 -3.53 -1.91
C TYR A 76 4.50 -2.01 -1.83
N GLY A 77 3.32 -1.56 -1.41
CA GLY A 77 3.00 -0.13 -1.32
C GLY A 77 2.62 0.32 0.09
N GLY A 78 2.81 1.60 0.39
CA GLY A 78 2.37 2.16 1.66
C GLY A 78 2.45 3.68 1.71
N ILE A 79 1.69 4.27 2.63
CA ILE A 79 1.75 5.69 2.95
C ILE A 79 2.18 5.83 4.42
N ALA A 80 3.23 6.60 4.64
CA ALA A 80 3.82 6.82 5.97
C ALA A 80 3.84 8.31 6.35
N PHE A 81 4.10 8.59 7.61
CA PHE A 81 4.29 9.94 8.16
C PHE A 81 5.64 10.06 8.84
N ARG A 82 6.44 11.01 8.37
CA ARG A 82 7.83 11.32 8.74
C ARG A 82 8.84 10.21 8.51
N SER A 83 8.49 8.95 8.81
CA SER A 83 9.38 7.80 8.76
C SER A 83 8.67 6.57 8.23
N ALA A 84 9.35 5.85 7.34
CA ALA A 84 8.93 4.56 6.81
C ALA A 84 9.57 3.37 7.56
N ALA A 85 10.16 3.59 8.74
CA ALA A 85 10.85 2.54 9.51
C ALA A 85 9.92 1.40 9.98
N HIS A 86 8.62 1.65 10.06
CA HIS A 86 7.62 0.63 10.39
C HIS A 86 7.24 -0.25 9.17
N LEU A 87 7.50 0.22 7.95
CA LEU A 87 7.20 -0.52 6.74
C LEU A 87 8.19 -1.68 6.58
N ARG A 88 7.75 -2.73 5.88
CA ARG A 88 8.54 -3.94 5.64
C ARG A 88 9.59 -3.78 4.52
N LEU A 89 10.28 -2.65 4.45
CA LEU A 89 11.21 -2.33 3.36
C LEU A 89 12.41 -3.29 3.31
N SER A 90 12.92 -3.70 4.46
CA SER A 90 14.02 -4.68 4.55
C SER A 90 13.61 -6.07 4.06
N GLU A 91 12.34 -6.44 4.24
CA GLU A 91 11.79 -7.70 3.74
C GLU A 91 11.52 -7.61 2.24
N ALA A 92 10.88 -6.53 1.77
CA ALA A 92 10.68 -6.27 0.35
C ALA A 92 12.02 -6.32 -0.42
N ALA A 93 13.07 -5.69 0.11
CA ALA A 93 14.41 -5.76 -0.47
C ALA A 93 15.01 -7.18 -0.50
N ARG A 94 14.73 -8.01 0.51
CA ARG A 94 15.22 -9.41 0.56
C ARG A 94 14.55 -10.31 -0.48
N HIS A 95 13.30 -10.00 -0.83
CA HIS A 95 12.51 -10.74 -1.81
C HIS A 95 12.51 -10.09 -3.20
N ASP A 96 13.36 -9.08 -3.43
CA ASP A 96 13.40 -8.30 -4.68
C ASP A 96 12.02 -7.72 -5.09
N VAL A 97 11.19 -7.40 -4.10
CA VAL A 97 9.86 -6.81 -4.30
C VAL A 97 10.01 -5.30 -4.48
N PRO A 98 9.59 -4.73 -5.62
CA PRO A 98 9.63 -3.29 -5.81
C PRO A 98 8.68 -2.60 -4.82
N THR A 99 9.02 -1.37 -4.42
CA THR A 99 8.25 -0.61 -3.43
C THR A 99 7.66 0.69 -4.00
N LEU A 100 6.43 1.00 -3.60
CA LEU A 100 5.75 2.27 -3.87
C LEU A 100 5.41 2.95 -2.53
N VAL A 101 6.35 3.73 -2.01
CA VAL A 101 6.24 4.33 -0.67
C VAL A 101 6.09 5.84 -0.79
N ALA A 102 4.97 6.37 -0.29
CA ALA A 102 4.78 7.81 -0.14
C ALA A 102 4.93 8.21 1.33
N ILE A 103 5.63 9.31 1.63
CA ILE A 103 5.87 9.75 3.00
C ILE A 103 5.41 11.20 3.16
N GLN A 104 4.45 11.42 4.05
CA GLN A 104 4.00 12.73 4.48
C GLN A 104 5.08 13.37 5.35
N PHE A 105 5.50 14.58 5.01
CA PHE A 105 6.51 15.35 5.76
C PHE A 105 7.77 14.52 6.09
N PRO A 106 8.47 13.98 5.09
CA PRO A 106 9.58 13.06 5.32
C PRO A 106 10.66 13.71 6.19
N ALA A 107 11.15 12.97 7.18
CA ALA A 107 12.34 13.35 7.92
C ALA A 107 13.57 13.33 6.97
N PRO A 108 14.63 14.09 7.25
CA PRO A 108 15.78 14.24 6.34
C PRO A 108 16.38 12.92 5.84
N GLU A 109 16.45 11.90 6.69
CA GLU A 109 16.97 10.57 6.36
C GLU A 109 16.11 9.80 5.34
N TRP A 110 14.84 10.19 5.18
CA TRP A 110 13.92 9.62 4.20
C TRP A 110 13.77 10.49 2.94
N MET A 111 14.45 11.63 2.87
CA MET A 111 14.40 12.51 1.70
C MET A 111 15.24 11.95 0.54
N SER A 112 14.60 11.15 -0.30
CA SER A 112 15.19 10.63 -1.54
C SER A 112 14.36 11.06 -2.76
N ALA A 113 14.96 11.02 -3.96
CA ALA A 113 14.25 11.39 -5.19
C ALA A 113 12.95 10.59 -5.42
N PRO A 114 12.89 9.25 -5.20
CA PRO A 114 11.64 8.49 -5.27
C PRO A 114 10.57 8.98 -4.28
N ILE A 115 10.95 9.30 -3.04
CA ILE A 115 10.01 9.81 -2.03
C ILE A 115 9.50 11.20 -2.42
N LEU A 116 10.37 12.08 -2.89
CA LEU A 116 9.98 13.42 -3.34
C LEU A 116 9.06 13.38 -4.57
N ALA A 117 9.27 12.42 -5.48
CA ALA A 117 8.38 12.23 -6.63
C ALA A 117 6.95 11.81 -6.24
N LEU A 118 6.78 11.21 -5.06
CA LEU A 118 5.50 10.80 -4.49
C LEU A 118 4.95 11.80 -3.45
N GLY A 119 5.57 12.99 -3.30
CA GLY A 119 5.23 13.95 -2.26
C GLY A 119 3.74 14.35 -2.23
N ASN A 120 3.13 14.62 -3.39
CA ASN A 120 1.69 14.93 -3.45
C ASN A 120 0.81 13.70 -3.18
N ALA A 121 1.23 12.54 -3.68
CA ALA A 121 0.52 11.28 -3.46
C ALA A 121 0.51 10.86 -1.98
N ALA A 122 1.46 11.35 -1.18
CA ALA A 122 1.45 11.11 0.26
C ALA A 122 0.24 11.74 0.97
N PHE A 123 -0.38 12.78 0.39
CA PHE A 123 -1.50 13.51 0.99
C PHE A 123 -2.83 13.28 0.28
N ASP A 124 -2.79 12.75 -0.94
CA ASP A 124 -3.96 12.59 -1.79
C ASP A 124 -4.16 11.12 -2.16
N PRO A 125 -5.20 10.45 -1.61
CA PRO A 125 -5.46 9.05 -1.90
C PRO A 125 -5.77 8.81 -3.38
N LYS A 126 -6.32 9.80 -4.10
CA LYS A 126 -6.53 9.68 -5.55
C LYS A 126 -5.20 9.59 -6.26
N LEU A 127 -4.27 10.50 -5.98
CA LEU A 127 -2.96 10.48 -6.63
C LEU A 127 -2.18 9.22 -6.27
N PHE A 128 -2.24 8.74 -5.02
CA PHE A 128 -1.61 7.45 -4.68
C PHE A 128 -2.26 6.27 -5.40
N GLY A 129 -3.59 6.24 -5.49
CA GLY A 129 -4.34 5.23 -6.24
C GLY A 129 -3.99 5.23 -7.73
N GLU A 130 -3.80 6.41 -8.33
CA GLU A 130 -3.31 6.53 -9.72
C GLU A 130 -1.91 5.93 -9.87
N ARG A 131 -1.00 6.12 -8.90
CA ARG A 131 0.33 5.49 -8.92
C ARG A 131 0.28 3.98 -8.76
N LEU A 132 -0.60 3.47 -7.89
CA LEU A 132 -0.86 2.03 -7.78
C LEU A 132 -1.37 1.46 -9.10
N ARG A 133 -2.35 2.12 -9.72
CA ARG A 133 -2.91 1.72 -11.01
C ARG A 133 -1.85 1.66 -12.10
N ASP A 134 -1.00 2.68 -12.20
CA ASP A 134 0.07 2.73 -13.20
C ASP A 134 1.08 1.59 -12.99
N ALA A 135 1.43 1.30 -11.74
CA ALA A 135 2.32 0.18 -11.40
C ALA A 135 1.69 -1.17 -11.76
N VAL A 136 0.41 -1.38 -11.41
CA VAL A 136 -0.30 -2.64 -11.68
C VAL A 136 -0.48 -2.87 -13.19
N ARG A 137 -0.80 -1.82 -13.96
CA ARG A 137 -0.95 -1.90 -15.42
C ARG A 137 0.34 -2.31 -16.14
N SER A 138 1.51 -2.09 -15.53
CA SER A 138 2.79 -2.51 -16.11
C SER A 138 3.04 -4.02 -16.04
N TRP A 139 2.17 -4.78 -15.37
CA TRP A 139 2.31 -6.24 -15.20
C TRP A 139 1.70 -7.06 -16.34
N GLY A 140 0.93 -6.41 -17.22
CA GLY A 140 0.27 -6.99 -18.39
C GLY A 140 0.92 -6.54 -19.69
#